data_AF-E2ZJA6-F1
#
_entry.id   AF-E2ZJA6-F1
#
_cell.length_a   1.000
_cell.length_b   1.000
_cell.length_c   1.000
_cell.angle_alpha   90.00
_cell.angle_beta   90.00
_cell.angle_gamma   90.00
#
_symmetry.space_group_name_H-M   'P 1'
#
loop_
_entity.id
_entity.type
_entity.pdbx_description
1 polymer ?
#
loop_
_entity_poly.entity_id
_entity_poly.type
_entity_poly.pdbx_seq_one_letter_code
_entity_poly.pdbx_strand_id
1 'polypeptide(L)'
;MLFEVRRRHKGIPQFAKHRIVSFAATDCILPQDVVSLAERIASIYAKNGYITAYGIHADRFNVHIHFAVCAVSFQTQNMFHIQWEAERKMLVSVTNQWKSEFDEMLQNNIQMRQSREAALYGDDIVRYGSVPITAKGQMVQNKRAKIGK
;
A
#
# COMPACT_ATOMS: atom_id res chain seq x y z
N MET A 1 1.11 4.93 6.50
CA MET A 1 1.74 4.87 5.16
C MET A 1 3.18 5.34 5.27
N LEU A 2 4.17 4.48 5.03
CA LEU A 2 5.60 4.80 5.08
C LEU A 2 6.18 4.63 3.67
N PHE A 3 6.75 5.68 3.10
CA PHE A 3 7.42 5.64 1.80
C PHE A 3 8.94 5.66 2.01
N GLU A 4 9.64 4.57 1.73
CA GLU A 4 11.10 4.52 1.79
C GLU A 4 11.70 4.77 0.40
N VAL A 5 12.51 5.82 0.26
CA VAL A 5 13.29 6.11 -0.95
C VAL A 5 14.76 5.84 -0.67
N ARG A 6 15.31 4.71 -1.15
CA ARG A 6 16.75 4.41 -1.02
C ARG A 6 17.59 5.26 -2.01
N ARG A 7 18.62 5.96 -1.50
CA ARG A 7 19.63 6.69 -2.30
C ARG A 7 20.73 5.74 -2.83
N ARG A 8 21.29 6.08 -4.00
CA ARG A 8 21.82 5.16 -5.04
C ARG A 8 23.33 5.21 -5.32
N HIS A 9 23.80 4.23 -6.11
CA HIS A 9 25.02 4.26 -6.94
C HIS A 9 24.88 5.18 -8.17
N LYS A 10 25.91 5.97 -8.48
CA LYS A 10 26.00 6.86 -9.66
C LYS A 10 26.35 6.07 -10.93
N GLY A 11 25.72 6.38 -12.07
CA GLY A 11 26.23 6.02 -13.42
C GLY A 11 25.33 5.19 -14.34
N ILE A 12 24.22 4.63 -13.86
CA ILE A 12 23.33 3.80 -14.69
C ILE A 12 22.06 4.58 -15.06
N PRO A 13 21.72 4.73 -16.36
CA PRO A 13 20.45 5.34 -16.78
C PRO A 13 19.28 4.56 -16.18
N GLN A 14 18.40 5.27 -15.48
CA GLN A 14 17.26 4.62 -14.86
C GLN A 14 16.12 4.51 -15.88
N PHE A 15 15.95 3.33 -16.47
CA PHE A 15 14.91 3.05 -17.46
C PHE A 15 13.50 2.85 -16.87
N ALA A 16 13.40 2.69 -15.53
CA ALA A 16 12.11 2.61 -14.85
C ALA A 16 12.13 3.30 -13.48
N LYS A 17 11.04 4.00 -13.14
CA LYS A 17 10.76 4.47 -11.78
C LYS A 17 10.06 3.37 -11.01
N HIS A 18 10.58 3.03 -9.84
CA HIS A 18 9.94 2.10 -8.92
C HIS A 18 9.17 2.88 -7.85
N ARG A 19 7.91 2.51 -7.63
CA ARG A 19 7.05 3.04 -6.55
C ARG A 19 6.45 1.88 -5.77
N ILE A 20 6.19 2.11 -4.49
CA ILE A 20 5.53 1.15 -3.62
C ILE A 20 4.39 1.86 -2.91
N VAL A 21 3.20 1.26 -2.93
CA VAL A 21 2.06 1.64 -2.09
C VAL A 21 1.82 0.51 -1.10
N SER A 22 1.95 0.81 0.20
CA SER A 22 1.86 -0.20 1.27
C SER A 22 0.71 0.10 2.22
N PHE A 23 0.06 -0.97 2.66
CA PHE A 23 -1.02 -0.96 3.64
C PHE A 23 -0.54 -1.52 4.97
N ALA A 24 -1.17 -1.07 6.05
CA ALA A 24 -0.94 -1.66 7.36
C ALA A 24 -1.71 -2.98 7.46
N ALA A 25 -1.20 -3.93 8.23
CA ALA A 25 -1.93 -5.15 8.55
C ALA A 25 -3.37 -4.84 9.01
N THR A 26 -3.55 -3.86 9.89
CA THR A 26 -4.85 -3.45 10.47
C THR A 26 -5.85 -2.86 9.47
N ASP A 27 -5.47 -2.66 8.21
CA ASP A 27 -6.37 -2.23 7.16
C ASP A 27 -7.30 -3.36 6.67
N CYS A 28 -7.02 -4.63 7.03
CA CYS A 28 -7.86 -5.79 6.68
C CYS A 28 -8.04 -5.96 5.16
N ILE A 29 -6.96 -5.72 4.41
CA ILE A 29 -6.91 -5.75 2.95
C ILE A 29 -6.35 -7.09 2.48
N LEU A 30 -7.00 -7.72 1.50
CA LEU A 30 -6.49 -8.88 0.78
C LEU A 30 -5.82 -8.47 -0.55
N PRO A 31 -4.91 -9.27 -1.13
CA PRO A 31 -4.23 -8.94 -2.39
C PRO A 31 -5.19 -8.61 -3.55
N GLN A 32 -6.30 -9.33 -3.68
CA GLN A 32 -7.29 -9.10 -4.74
C GLN A 32 -8.02 -7.75 -4.60
N ASP A 33 -8.12 -7.21 -3.38
CA ASP A 33 -8.87 -5.98 -3.14
C ASP A 33 -8.18 -4.78 -3.81
N VAL A 34 -6.84 -4.77 -3.79
CA VAL A 34 -6.04 -3.64 -4.28
C VAL A 34 -5.80 -3.65 -5.79
N VAL A 35 -6.31 -4.64 -6.52
CA VAL A 35 -6.24 -4.68 -8.00
C VAL A 35 -6.88 -3.42 -8.58
N SER A 36 -8.06 -3.05 -8.08
CA SER A 36 -8.78 -1.85 -8.53
C SER A 36 -7.98 -0.55 -8.28
N LEU A 37 -7.26 -0.46 -7.17
CA LEU A 37 -6.35 0.67 -6.91
C LEU A 37 -5.14 0.65 -7.84
N ALA A 38 -4.55 -0.53 -8.06
CA ALA A 38 -3.41 -0.69 -8.95
C ALA A 38 -3.74 -0.21 -10.37
N GLU A 39 -4.91 -0.59 -10.87
CA GLU A 39 -5.44 -0.15 -12.17
C GLU A 39 -5.72 1.35 -12.22
N ARG A 40 -6.28 1.94 -11.15
CA ARG A 40 -6.48 3.40 -11.06
C ARG A 40 -5.14 4.16 -11.14
N ILE A 41 -4.12 3.71 -10.40
CA ILE A 41 -2.79 4.33 -10.42
C ILE A 41 -2.11 4.13 -11.78
N ALA A 42 -2.13 2.91 -12.34
CA ALA A 42 -1.57 2.62 -13.65
C ALA A 42 -2.24 3.47 -14.75
N SER A 43 -3.55 3.66 -14.67
CA SER A 43 -4.32 4.52 -15.58
C SER A 43 -3.88 5.99 -15.49
N ILE A 44 -3.55 6.50 -14.30
CA ILE A 44 -3.03 7.86 -14.15
C ILE A 44 -1.67 8.00 -14.84
N TYR A 45 -0.76 7.05 -14.66
CA TYR A 45 0.52 7.06 -15.38
C TYR A 45 0.33 6.95 -16.89
N ALA A 46 -0.58 6.09 -17.36
CA ALA A 46 -0.90 5.96 -18.77
C ALA A 46 -1.45 7.26 -19.37
N LYS A 47 -2.34 7.97 -18.64
CA LYS A 47 -2.85 9.30 -19.03
C LYS A 47 -1.75 10.36 -19.12
N ASN A 48 -0.67 10.22 -18.35
CA ASN A 48 0.52 11.07 -18.42
C ASN A 48 1.58 10.55 -19.41
N GLY A 49 1.22 9.56 -20.23
CA GLY A 49 2.07 9.05 -21.31
C GLY A 49 3.12 8.05 -20.88
N TYR A 50 2.97 7.35 -19.75
CA TYR A 50 3.92 6.34 -19.27
C TYR A 50 3.30 4.94 -19.19
N ILE A 51 4.03 3.95 -19.70
CA ILE A 51 3.71 2.53 -19.51
C ILE A 51 4.03 2.16 -18.07
N THR A 52 3.12 1.45 -17.40
CA THR A 52 3.30 0.99 -16.03
C THR A 52 2.96 -0.48 -15.92
N ALA A 53 3.85 -1.25 -15.31
CA ALA A 53 3.56 -2.60 -14.83
C ALA A 53 3.43 -2.58 -13.31
N TYR A 54 2.61 -3.47 -12.75
CA TYR A 54 2.49 -3.60 -11.30
C TYR A 54 2.48 -5.06 -10.85
N GLY A 55 2.92 -5.29 -9.61
CA GLY A 55 2.85 -6.57 -8.91
C GLY A 55 2.32 -6.36 -7.50
N ILE A 56 1.43 -7.23 -7.05
CA ILE A 56 0.80 -7.16 -5.72
C ILE A 56 1.39 -8.28 -4.87
N HIS A 57 1.96 -7.90 -3.73
CA HIS A 57 2.57 -8.81 -2.77
C HIS A 57 1.86 -8.72 -1.42
N ALA A 58 1.98 -9.79 -0.62
CA ALA A 58 1.52 -9.81 0.76
C ALA A 58 2.60 -10.45 1.65
N ASP A 59 3.36 -9.60 2.35
CA ASP A 59 4.35 -10.08 3.31
C ASP A 59 3.67 -10.28 4.66
N ARG A 60 3.33 -11.54 4.96
CA ARG A 60 2.55 -11.99 6.12
C ARG A 60 1.13 -11.39 6.14
N PHE A 61 1.01 -10.10 6.44
CA PHE A 61 -0.26 -9.34 6.49
C PHE A 61 -0.17 -7.97 5.81
N ASN A 62 1.01 -7.53 5.36
CA ASN A 62 1.16 -6.21 4.76
C ASN A 62 1.04 -6.31 3.23
N VAL A 63 -0.17 -6.12 2.74
CA VAL A 63 -0.40 -5.97 1.30
C VAL A 63 0.31 -4.72 0.81
N HIS A 64 1.02 -4.86 -0.32
CA HIS A 64 1.66 -3.74 -0.97
C HIS A 64 1.76 -3.96 -2.48
N ILE A 65 1.78 -2.85 -3.22
CA ILE A 65 1.80 -2.84 -4.68
C ILE A 65 3.13 -2.25 -5.14
N HIS A 66 3.89 -3.01 -5.91
CA HIS A 66 5.06 -2.55 -6.63
C HIS A 66 4.63 -2.01 -7.99
N PHE A 67 5.08 -0.82 -8.37
CA PHE A 67 4.92 -0.27 -9.71
C PHE A 67 6.28 -0.06 -10.36
N ALA A 68 6.44 -0.57 -11.58
CA ALA A 68 7.53 -0.23 -12.48
C ALA A 68 6.98 0.67 -13.60
N VAL A 69 7.28 1.97 -13.51
CA VAL A 69 6.85 2.98 -14.48
C VAL A 69 7.98 3.23 -15.47
N CYS A 70 7.73 3.07 -16.76
CA CYS A 70 8.70 3.36 -17.81
C CYS A 70 9.21 4.79 -17.67
N ALA A 71 10.53 4.98 -17.69
CA ALA A 71 11.13 6.30 -17.57
C ALA A 71 11.08 7.11 -18.87
N VAL A 72 10.55 6.53 -19.96
CA VAL A 72 10.38 7.18 -21.26
C VAL A 72 8.88 7.23 -21.58
N SER A 73 8.40 8.39 -21.98
CA SER A 73 7.01 8.56 -22.38
C SER A 73 6.74 7.89 -23.74
N PHE A 74 5.70 7.08 -23.85
CA PHE A 74 5.29 6.48 -25.13
C PHE A 74 4.62 7.50 -26.07
N GLN A 75 4.23 8.67 -25.57
CA GLN A 75 3.60 9.74 -26.34
C GLN A 75 4.63 10.74 -26.88
N THR A 76 5.58 11.14 -26.05
CA THR A 76 6.52 12.23 -26.36
C THR A 76 7.96 11.79 -26.55
N GLN A 77 8.29 10.54 -26.20
CA GLN A 77 9.66 10.00 -26.14
C GLN A 77 10.56 10.72 -25.13
N ASN A 78 10.02 11.70 -24.38
CA ASN A 78 10.76 12.40 -23.35
C ASN A 78 10.93 11.55 -22.09
N MET A 79 12.01 11.84 -21.37
CA MET A 79 12.25 11.24 -20.07
C MET A 79 11.19 11.66 -19.05
N PHE A 80 10.99 10.80 -18.05
CA PHE A 80 10.07 11.01 -16.94
C PHE A 80 10.33 12.35 -16.26
N HIS A 81 9.34 13.24 -16.33
CA HIS A 81 9.46 14.64 -15.91
C HIS A 81 8.39 15.05 -14.88
N ILE A 82 7.54 14.12 -14.43
CA ILE A 82 6.60 14.40 -13.34
C ILE A 82 7.42 14.74 -12.09
N GLN A 83 7.20 15.94 -11.55
CA GLN A 83 7.89 16.39 -10.34
C GLN A 83 7.43 15.54 -9.15
N TRP A 84 8.38 15.21 -8.27
CA TRP A 84 8.14 14.30 -7.15
C TRP A 84 6.95 14.74 -6.26
N GLU A 85 6.85 16.03 -5.91
CA GLU A 85 5.75 16.51 -5.07
C GLU A 85 4.38 16.36 -5.75
N ALA A 86 4.32 16.60 -7.06
CA ALA A 86 3.09 16.41 -7.84
C ALA A 86 2.72 14.92 -7.94
N GLU A 87 3.69 14.07 -8.23
CA GLU A 87 3.51 12.61 -8.27
C GLU A 87 3.06 12.07 -6.91
N ARG A 88 3.71 12.48 -5.83
CA ARG A 88 3.37 12.08 -4.46
C ARG A 88 1.96 12.54 -4.09
N LYS A 89 1.59 13.79 -4.38
CA LYS A 89 0.23 14.29 -4.11
C LYS A 89 -0.82 13.48 -4.86
N MET A 90 -0.55 13.14 -6.12
CA MET A 90 -1.40 12.26 -6.92
C MET A 90 -1.55 10.87 -6.28
N LEU A 91 -0.43 10.20 -5.95
CA LEU A 91 -0.44 8.86 -5.36
C LEU A 91 -1.17 8.84 -4.00
N VAL A 92 -0.92 9.83 -3.15
CA VAL A 92 -1.60 9.97 -1.86
C VAL A 92 -3.10 10.19 -2.05
N SER A 93 -3.49 11.07 -2.98
CA SER A 93 -4.89 11.38 -3.22
C SER A 93 -5.68 10.17 -3.71
N VAL A 94 -5.18 9.45 -4.73
CA VAL A 94 -5.89 8.28 -5.28
C VAL A 94 -5.93 7.13 -4.27
N THR A 95 -4.85 6.93 -3.51
CA THR A 95 -4.80 5.86 -2.50
C THR A 95 -5.74 6.16 -1.34
N ASN A 96 -5.77 7.40 -0.84
CA ASN A 96 -6.66 7.80 0.25
C ASN A 96 -8.14 7.75 -0.16
N GLN A 97 -8.46 8.17 -1.39
CA GLN A 97 -9.82 8.06 -1.92
C GLN A 97 -10.27 6.60 -1.97
N TRP A 98 -9.45 5.73 -2.56
CA TRP A 98 -9.74 4.29 -2.59
C TRP A 98 -9.86 3.68 -1.18
N LYS A 99 -8.99 4.08 -0.26
CA LYS A 99 -9.03 3.61 1.13
C LYS A 99 -10.33 4.03 1.82
N SER A 100 -10.78 5.26 1.60
CA SER A 100 -12.07 5.73 2.14
C SER A 100 -13.24 4.90 1.63
N GLU A 101 -13.30 4.63 0.32
CA GLU A 101 -14.33 3.78 -0.31
C GLU A 101 -14.30 2.35 0.25
N PHE A 102 -13.09 1.79 0.41
CA PHE A 102 -12.89 0.46 0.96
C PHE A 102 -13.30 0.37 2.44
N ASP A 103 -12.96 1.39 3.23
CA ASP A 103 -13.28 1.45 4.65
C ASP A 103 -14.78 1.59 4.89
N GLU A 104 -15.46 2.38 4.06
CA GLU A 104 -16.92 2.50 4.06
C GLU A 104 -17.59 1.15 3.74
N MET A 105 -17.11 0.43 2.72
CA MET A 105 -17.60 -0.92 2.40
C MET A 105 -17.43 -1.88 3.59
N LEU A 106 -16.29 -1.87 4.27
CA LEU A 106 -16.04 -2.72 5.44
C LEU A 106 -16.90 -2.35 6.65
N GLN A 107 -17.15 -1.05 6.87
CA GLN A 107 -18.01 -0.58 7.95
C GLN A 107 -19.48 -0.96 7.71
N ASN A 108 -19.94 -0.87 6.46
CA ASN A 108 -21.30 -1.19 6.07
C ASN A 108 -21.55 -2.72 5.95
N ASN A 109 -20.48 -3.53 5.93
CA ASN A 109 -20.58 -4.99 5.82
C ASN A 109 -19.77 -5.70 6.92
N ILE A 110 -20.35 -5.76 8.12
CA ILE A 110 -19.73 -6.37 9.31
C ILE A 110 -19.35 -7.83 9.07
N GLN A 111 -20.19 -8.60 8.39
CA GLN A 111 -19.92 -10.02 8.11
C GLN A 111 -18.70 -10.18 7.21
N MET A 112 -18.61 -9.38 6.13
CA MET A 112 -17.44 -9.38 5.25
C MET A 112 -16.17 -8.99 6.01
N ARG A 113 -16.25 -7.97 6.87
CA ARG A 113 -15.13 -7.56 7.72
C ARG A 113 -14.66 -8.69 8.63
N GLN A 114 -15.57 -9.33 9.36
CA GLN A 114 -15.25 -10.44 10.26
C GLN A 114 -14.65 -11.64 9.52
N SER A 115 -15.21 -12.00 8.37
CA SER A 115 -14.67 -13.06 7.52
C SER A 115 -13.25 -12.76 7.04
N ARG A 116 -12.96 -11.50 6.68
CA ARG A 116 -11.61 -11.06 6.31
C ARG A 116 -10.67 -11.08 7.51
N GLU A 117 -11.10 -10.60 8.68
CA GLU A 117 -10.29 -10.66 9.91
C GLU A 117 -9.94 -12.11 10.26
N ALA A 118 -10.89 -13.04 10.15
CA ALA A 118 -10.64 -14.46 10.37
C ALA A 118 -9.68 -15.06 9.33
N ALA A 119 -9.83 -14.70 8.05
CA ALA A 119 -8.97 -15.20 6.98
C ALA A 119 -7.54 -14.64 7.05
N LEU A 120 -7.38 -13.39 7.47
CA LEU A 120 -6.08 -12.71 7.57
C LEU A 120 -5.37 -13.05 8.86
N TYR A 121 -6.07 -13.04 10.00
CA TYR A 121 -5.44 -13.10 11.31
C TYR A 121 -5.71 -14.41 12.06
N GLY A 122 -6.74 -15.17 11.69
CA GLY A 122 -7.15 -16.36 12.44
C GLY A 122 -7.49 -16.01 13.89
N ASP A 123 -6.72 -16.58 14.83
CA ASP A 123 -6.81 -16.34 16.27
C ASP A 123 -5.92 -15.18 16.77
N ASP A 124 -5.15 -14.53 15.88
CA ASP A 124 -4.34 -13.36 16.25
C ASP A 124 -5.22 -12.17 16.69
N ILE A 125 -4.65 -11.34 17.59
CA ILE A 125 -5.34 -10.18 18.19
C ILE A 125 -5.48 -8.95 17.27
N VAL A 126 -5.07 -9.07 16.01
CA VAL A 126 -5.14 -7.96 15.04
C VAL A 126 -6.60 -7.77 14.63
N ARG A 127 -7.08 -6.53 14.69
CA ARG A 127 -8.45 -6.16 14.32
C ARG A 127 -8.45 -4.97 13.37
N TYR A 128 -9.45 -4.91 12.52
CA TYR A 128 -9.67 -3.78 11.63
C TYR A 128 -9.75 -2.47 12.42
N GLY A 129 -8.99 -1.46 11.99
CA GLY A 129 -8.97 -0.13 12.63
C GLY A 129 -8.30 -0.09 14.00
N SER A 130 -7.80 -1.21 14.53
CA SER A 130 -6.99 -1.18 15.75
C SER A 130 -5.67 -0.46 15.47
N VAL A 131 -5.18 0.34 16.42
CA VAL A 131 -3.83 0.92 16.32
C VAL A 131 -2.85 -0.24 16.54
N PRO A 132 -1.92 -0.53 15.62
CA PRO A 132 -0.92 -1.55 15.86
C PRO A 132 -0.16 -1.17 17.13
N ILE A 133 -0.24 -1.99 18.18
CA ILE A 133 0.67 -1.85 19.31
C ILE A 133 2.06 -2.05 18.71
N THR A 134 2.90 -1.02 18.81
CA THR A 134 4.30 -1.14 18.42
C THR A 134 4.91 -2.37 19.08
N ALA A 135 5.94 -2.99 18.51
CA ALA A 135 6.61 -4.14 19.14
C ALA A 135 6.97 -3.86 20.62
N LYS A 136 7.33 -2.60 20.93
CA LYS A 136 7.52 -2.10 22.30
C LYS A 136 6.24 -2.13 23.14
N GLY A 137 5.10 -1.72 22.58
CA GLY A 137 3.78 -1.81 23.19
C GLY A 137 3.37 -3.26 23.51
N GLN A 138 3.59 -4.20 22.59
CA GLN A 138 3.32 -5.63 22.81
C GLN A 138 4.17 -6.20 23.96
N MET A 139 5.45 -5.86 24.03
CA MET A 139 6.33 -6.29 25.13
C MET A 139 5.86 -5.80 26.50
N VAL A 140 5.37 -4.55 26.58
CA VAL A 140 4.82 -3.99 27.83
C VAL A 140 3.53 -4.70 28.23
N GLN A 141 2.66 -5.02 27.28
CA GLN A 141 1.41 -5.72 27.54
C GLN A 141 1.65 -7.16 28.01
N ASN A 142 2.59 -7.87 27.37
CA ASN A 142 2.99 -9.23 27.78
C ASN A 142 3.60 -9.24 29.20
N LYS A 143 4.35 -8.20 29.58
CA LYS A 143 4.84 -8.04 30.96
C LYS A 143 3.69 -7.83 31.95
N ARG A 144 2.69 -7.00 31.61
CA ARG A 144 1.52 -6.77 32.47
C ARG A 144 0.67 -8.03 32.66
N ALA A 145 0.44 -8.80 31.59
CA ALA A 145 -0.31 -10.06 31.65
C ALA A 145 0.36 -11.14 32.53
N LYS A 146 1.69 -11.09 32.69
CA LYS A 146 2.44 -11.99 33.59
C LYS A 146 2.37 -11.59 35.07
N ILE A 147 1.99 -10.35 35.38
CA ILE A 147 1.91 -9.82 36.76
C ILE A 147 0.46 -9.92 37.29
N GLY A 148 -0.52 -10.10 36.41
CA GLY A 148 -1.94 -10.30 36.77
C GLY A 148 -2.35 -11.76 37.03
N LYS A 149 -1.39 -12.69 37.12
CA LYS A 149 -1.54 -14.06 37.63
C LYS A 149 -0.62 -14.22 38.83
#